data_AF-A0A8J3N308-F1
#
_entry.id   AF-A0A8J3N308-F1
#
_cell.length_a   1.000
_cell.length_b   1.000
_cell.length_c   1.000
_cell.angle_alpha   90.00
_cell.angle_beta   90.00
_cell.angle_gamma   90.00
#
_symmetry.space_group_name_H-M   'P 1'
#
loop_
_entity.id
_entity.type
_entity.pdbx_description
1 polymer ?
#
loop_
_entity_poly.entity_id
_entity_poly.type
_entity_poly.pdbx_seq_one_letter_code
_entity_poly.pdbx_strand_id
1 'polypeptide(L)'
;MHKTLVDGLRHAYEAYCRGDIQGAVDSIDIDPNILWIEPKEFYAGDTYQGRQGVIDYLTRAYAANEKVQNVPEEILEVGNKIAVFLHFHAWPKGDGQMREGHIADVYTIQEGKVVQMQAYADPLEARQALGLSCE
;
A
#
# COMPACT_ATOMS: atom_id res chain seq x y z
N MET A 1 7.39 8.02 -17.09
CA MET A 1 8.44 7.51 -16.17
C MET A 1 8.32 8.27 -14.87
N HIS A 2 7.55 7.74 -13.93
CA HIS A 2 7.32 8.34 -12.62
C HIS A 2 8.41 7.89 -11.64
N LYS A 3 9.68 7.98 -12.07
CA LYS A 3 10.83 7.41 -11.34
C LYS A 3 10.87 7.90 -9.88
N THR A 4 10.61 9.19 -9.68
CA THR A 4 10.49 9.80 -8.35
C THR A 4 9.37 9.23 -7.48
N LEU A 5 8.21 8.87 -8.04
CA LEU A 5 7.11 8.27 -7.28
C LEU A 5 7.40 6.81 -6.94
N VAL A 6 7.99 6.03 -7.85
CA VAL A 6 8.41 4.65 -7.57
C VAL A 6 9.44 4.63 -6.44
N ASP A 7 10.45 5.51 -6.50
CA ASP A 7 11.46 5.62 -5.44
C ASP A 7 10.82 6.13 -4.13
N GLY A 8 9.86 7.05 -4.20
CA GLY A 8 9.06 7.50 -3.05
C GLY A 8 8.23 6.38 -2.41
N LEU A 9 7.60 5.52 -3.21
CA LEU A 9 6.85 4.36 -2.74
C LEU A 9 7.76 3.37 -2.01
N ARG A 10 8.94 3.07 -2.55
CA ARG A 10 9.92 2.20 -1.87
C ARG A 10 10.28 2.75 -0.49
N HIS A 11 10.65 4.03 -0.42
CA HIS A 11 10.94 4.68 0.85
C HIS A 11 9.72 4.68 1.79
N ALA A 12 8.51 4.81 1.25
CA ALA A 12 7.29 4.76 2.04
C ALA A 12 7.10 3.41 2.74
N TYR A 13 7.27 2.30 2.02
CA TYR A 13 7.22 0.96 2.61
C TYR A 13 8.32 0.74 3.65
N GLU A 14 9.54 1.20 3.37
CA GLU A 14 10.65 1.10 4.31
C GLU A 14 10.40 1.91 5.59
N ALA A 15 9.85 3.13 5.47
CA ALA A 15 9.47 3.96 6.60
C ALA A 15 8.36 3.30 7.42
N TYR A 16 7.33 2.76 6.76
CA TYR A 16 6.25 2.03 7.41
C TYR A 16 6.75 0.81 8.20
N CYS A 17 7.66 0.01 7.64
CA CYS A 17 8.26 -1.12 8.33
C CYS A 17 9.04 -0.72 9.61
N ARG A 18 9.56 0.51 9.66
CA ARG A 18 10.23 1.08 10.84
C ARG A 18 9.25 1.75 11.83
N GLY A 19 7.96 1.79 11.53
CA GLY A 19 6.96 2.52 12.31
C GLY A 19 6.95 4.04 12.08
N ASP A 20 7.67 4.52 11.05
CA ASP A 20 7.69 5.93 10.67
C ASP A 20 6.52 6.25 9.73
N ILE A 21 5.34 6.44 10.32
CA ILE A 21 4.09 6.67 9.57
C ILE A 21 4.12 8.02 8.83
N GLN A 22 4.67 9.06 9.47
CA GLN A 22 4.77 10.37 8.83
C GLN A 22 5.76 10.32 7.67
N GLY A 23 6.94 9.73 7.87
CA GLY A 23 7.92 9.54 6.80
C GLY A 23 7.35 8.72 5.63
N ALA A 24 6.49 7.73 5.89
CA ALA A 24 5.83 6.97 4.84
C ALA A 24 4.90 7.84 3.97
N VAL A 25 4.08 8.68 4.61
CA VAL A 25 3.13 9.55 3.91
C VAL A 25 3.83 10.73 3.22
N ASP A 26 4.90 11.27 3.80
CA ASP A 26 5.68 12.37 3.21
C ASP A 26 6.60 11.93 2.06
N SER A 27 6.86 10.62 1.92
CA SER A 27 7.68 10.08 0.83
C SER A 27 6.97 10.08 -0.52
N ILE A 28 5.65 10.31 -0.55
CA ILE A 28 4.83 10.32 -1.76
C ILE A 28 3.94 11.55 -1.82
N ASP A 29 3.77 12.14 -3.00
CA ASP A 29 2.83 13.23 -3.19
C ASP A 29 1.40 12.66 -3.30
N ILE A 30 0.60 12.88 -2.26
CA ILE A 30 -0.78 12.41 -2.16
C ILE A 30 -1.77 13.56 -2.34
N ASP A 31 -2.88 13.29 -3.03
CA ASP A 31 -3.98 14.23 -3.12
C ASP A 31 -4.63 14.42 -1.73
N PRO A 32 -5.02 15.66 -1.34
CA PRO A 32 -5.72 15.89 -0.07
C PRO A 32 -7.04 15.11 0.06
N ASN A 33 -7.65 14.70 -1.05
CA ASN A 33 -8.86 13.89 -1.11
C ASN A 33 -8.60 12.44 -1.54
N ILE A 34 -7.35 11.96 -1.41
CA ILE A 34 -6.97 10.59 -1.75
C ILE A 34 -7.97 9.58 -1.18
N LEU A 35 -8.35 8.60 -1.99
CA LEU A 35 -9.14 7.45 -1.52
C LEU A 35 -8.20 6.27 -1.28
N TRP A 36 -8.20 5.75 -0.07
CA TRP A 36 -7.38 4.63 0.34
C TRP A 36 -8.28 3.45 0.68
N ILE A 37 -8.30 2.44 -0.19
CA ILE A 37 -9.28 1.36 -0.16
C ILE A 37 -8.57 0.06 0.16
N GLU A 38 -8.88 -0.48 1.33
CA GLU A 38 -8.35 -1.75 1.79
C GLU A 38 -9.42 -2.83 1.67
N PRO A 39 -9.06 -4.08 1.31
CA PRO A 39 -10.02 -5.17 1.27
C PRO A 39 -10.60 -5.40 2.66
N LYS A 40 -11.92 -5.56 2.74
CA LYS A 40 -12.67 -5.70 4.00
C LYS A 40 -12.25 -6.90 4.85
N GLU A 41 -11.56 -7.85 4.23
CA GLU A 41 -11.03 -9.05 4.88
C GLU A 41 -9.78 -8.76 5.70
N PHE A 42 -9.12 -7.61 5.49
CA PHE A 42 -7.99 -7.17 6.30
C PHE A 42 -8.45 -6.61 7.64
N TYR A 43 -7.54 -6.64 8.63
CA TYR A 43 -7.84 -6.23 10.00
C TYR A 43 -8.38 -4.79 10.11
N ALA A 44 -7.89 -3.90 9.25
CA ALA A 44 -8.34 -2.51 9.13
C ALA A 44 -8.92 -2.26 7.72
N GLY A 45 -9.59 -3.26 7.15
CA GLY A 45 -10.21 -3.19 5.84
C GLY A 45 -11.37 -2.20 5.80
N ASP A 46 -11.13 -1.00 5.30
CA ASP A 46 -12.13 0.05 5.13
C ASP A 46 -11.71 1.00 3.99
N THR A 47 -12.52 2.01 3.73
CA THR A 47 -12.16 3.11 2.84
C THR A 47 -11.82 4.35 3.65
N TYR A 48 -10.58 4.78 3.57
CA TYR A 48 -10.09 5.98 4.24
C TYR A 48 -9.97 7.14 3.26
N GLN A 49 -10.45 8.31 3.64
CA GLN A 49 -10.44 9.50 2.80
C GLN A 49 -9.47 10.55 3.30
N GLY A 50 -8.71 11.09 2.36
CA GLY A 50 -7.75 12.16 2.54
C GLY A 50 -6.49 11.72 3.28
N ARG A 51 -5.52 12.64 3.33
CA ARG A 51 -4.21 12.40 3.96
C ARG A 51 -4.31 11.91 5.40
N GLN A 52 -5.23 12.49 6.17
CA GLN A 52 -5.44 12.07 7.56
C GLN A 52 -5.97 10.63 7.64
N GLY A 53 -6.91 10.25 6.77
CA GLY A 53 -7.41 8.87 6.69
C GLY A 53 -6.30 7.85 6.41
N VAL A 54 -5.35 8.17 5.53
CA VAL A 54 -4.17 7.33 5.27
C VAL A 54 -3.31 7.17 6.52
N ILE A 55 -3.02 8.26 7.22
CA ILE A 55 -2.25 8.23 8.48
C ILE A 55 -2.95 7.38 9.54
N ASP A 56 -4.27 7.55 9.70
CA ASP A 56 -5.08 6.78 10.64
C ASP A 56 -5.06 5.28 10.32
N TYR A 57 -5.21 4.91 9.04
CA TYR A 57 -5.10 3.52 8.61
C TYR A 57 -3.72 2.92 8.94
N LEU A 58 -2.65 3.56 8.48
CA LEU A 58 -1.28 3.06 8.67
C LEU A 58 -0.95 2.94 10.17
N THR A 59 -1.36 3.92 10.97
CA THR A 59 -1.17 3.91 12.43
C THR A 59 -1.91 2.73 13.08
N ARG A 60 -3.16 2.48 12.70
CA ARG A 60 -3.96 1.35 13.24
C ARG A 60 -3.39 0.01 12.81
N ALA A 61 -3.03 -0.14 11.54
CA ALA A 61 -2.44 -1.35 10.99
C ALA A 61 -1.09 -1.68 11.66
N TYR A 62 -0.23 -0.68 11.85
CA TYR A 62 1.04 -0.86 12.55
C TYR A 62 0.83 -1.20 14.04
N ALA A 63 -0.06 -0.46 14.72
CA ALA A 63 -0.30 -0.66 16.15
C ALA A 63 -0.87 -2.04 16.51
N ALA A 64 -1.58 -2.69 15.59
CA ALA A 64 -2.11 -4.05 15.74
C ALA A 64 -1.02 -5.14 15.71
N ASN A 65 0.16 -4.82 15.16
CA ASN A 65 1.26 -5.76 14.98
C ASN A 65 2.44 -5.37 15.88
N GLU A 66 3.15 -6.37 16.41
CA GLU A 66 4.42 -6.19 17.10
C GLU A 66 5.53 -5.86 16.09
N LYS A 67 5.46 -6.48 14.92
CA LYS A 67 6.34 -6.23 13.79
C LYS A 67 5.56 -6.37 12.50
N VAL A 68 5.93 -5.58 11.51
CA VAL A 68 5.43 -5.69 10.14
C VAL A 68 6.60 -5.54 9.18
N GLN A 69 6.61 -6.34 8.12
CA GLN A 69 7.53 -6.19 7.01
C GLN A 69 6.73 -6.31 5.72
N ASN A 70 6.74 -5.25 4.91
CA ASN A 70 6.15 -5.23 3.58
C ASN A 70 7.29 -5.12 2.58
N VAL A 71 7.63 -6.22 1.92
CA VAL A 71 8.77 -6.30 1.00
C VAL A 71 8.25 -6.14 -0.42
N PRO A 72 8.53 -5.02 -1.11
CA PRO A 72 8.15 -4.86 -2.52
C PRO A 72 9.01 -5.76 -3.40
N GLU A 73 8.39 -6.74 -4.04
CA GLU A 73 9.04 -7.70 -4.93
C GLU A 73 9.08 -7.20 -6.37
N GLU A 74 7.98 -6.59 -6.82
CA GLU A 74 7.83 -6.08 -8.18
C GLU A 74 7.06 -4.76 -8.16
N ILE A 75 7.50 -3.79 -8.98
CA ILE A 75 6.77 -2.53 -9.18
C ILE A 75 6.54 -2.35 -10.68
N LEU A 76 5.28 -2.26 -11.08
CA LEU A 76 4.87 -2.06 -12.46
C LEU A 76 4.23 -0.69 -12.64
N GLU A 77 4.74 0.09 -13.59
CA GLU A 77 4.11 1.34 -14.04
C GLU A 77 3.28 1.04 -15.31
N VAL A 78 1.96 1.21 -15.24
CA VAL A 78 1.03 0.99 -16.36
C VAL A 78 0.18 2.23 -16.57
N GLY A 79 0.52 3.02 -17.59
CA GLY A 79 -0.16 4.28 -17.88
C GLY A 79 -0.06 5.27 -16.72
N ASN A 80 -1.19 5.58 -16.09
CA ASN A 80 -1.27 6.43 -14.90
C ASN A 80 -1.43 5.65 -13.59
N LYS A 81 -1.19 4.33 -13.59
CA LYS A 81 -1.25 3.48 -12.41
C LYS A 81 0.13 2.90 -12.10
N ILE A 82 0.42 2.74 -10.82
CA ILE A 82 1.58 2.00 -10.34
C ILE A 82 1.07 0.86 -9.47
N ALA A 83 1.45 -0.37 -9.77
CA ALA A 83 1.18 -1.52 -8.93
C ALA A 83 2.45 -1.94 -8.22
N VAL A 84 2.35 -2.16 -6.92
CA VAL A 84 3.42 -2.66 -6.06
C VAL A 84 3.00 -4.03 -5.56
N PHE A 85 3.70 -5.07 -5.99
CA PHE A 85 3.52 -6.44 -5.52
C PHE A 85 4.41 -6.67 -4.31
N LEU A 86 3.80 -7.13 -3.22
CA LEU A 86 4.42 -7.16 -1.91
C LEU A 86 4.30 -8.55 -1.30
N HIS A 87 5.39 -9.05 -0.73
CA HIS A 87 5.34 -10.11 0.27
C HIS A 87 5.23 -9.45 1.65
N PHE A 88 4.05 -9.55 2.26
CA PHE A 88 3.82 -9.02 3.60
C PHE A 88 4.11 -10.10 4.65
N HIS A 89 4.73 -9.70 5.76
CA HIS A 89 4.95 -10.51 6.95
C HIS A 89 4.48 -9.67 8.14
N ALA A 90 3.48 -10.17 8.86
CA ALA A 90 2.87 -9.50 9.99
C ALA A 90 2.94 -10.38 11.23
N TRP A 91 3.49 -9.84 12.30
CA TRP A 91 3.53 -10.46 13.62
C TRP A 91 2.49 -9.75 14.50
N PRO A 92 1.26 -10.28 14.63
CA PRO A 92 0.24 -9.66 15.45
C PRO A 92 0.66 -9.60 16.92
N LYS A 93 0.25 -8.56 17.65
CA LYS A 93 0.53 -8.49 19.10
C LYS A 93 -0.17 -9.61 19.87
N GLY A 94 0.52 -10.17 20.86
CA GLY A 94 0.02 -11.25 21.72
C GLY A 94 0.37 -12.64 21.19
N ASP A 95 -0.42 -13.65 21.54
CA ASP A 95 -0.20 -15.06 21.16
C ASP A 95 -0.63 -15.37 19.70
N GLY A 96 -0.68 -14.35 18.84
CA GLY A 96 -1.11 -14.52 17.47
C GLY A 96 -0.01 -15.17 16.62
N GLN A 97 -0.39 -16.14 15.78
CA GLN A 97 0.54 -16.70 14.81
C GLN A 97 0.94 -15.65 13.76
N MET A 98 2.22 -15.67 13.37
CA MET A 98 2.74 -14.90 12.26
C MET A 98 1.91 -15.15 11.00
N ARG A 99 1.60 -14.08 10.27
CA ARG A 99 0.88 -14.13 9.00
C ARG A 99 1.78 -13.64 7.90
N GLU A 100 1.74 -14.31 6.76
CA GLU A 100 2.42 -13.87 5.56
C GLU A 100 1.58 -14.15 4.32
N GLY A 101 1.88 -13.45 3.23
CA GLY A 101 1.22 -13.65 1.95
C GLY A 101 1.65 -12.64 0.90
N HIS A 102 1.15 -12.83 -0.31
CA HIS A 102 1.42 -11.94 -1.44
C HIS A 102 0.19 -11.08 -1.68
N ILE A 103 0.38 -9.77 -1.71
CA ILE A 103 -0.66 -8.78 -1.99
C ILE A 103 -0.16 -7.81 -3.05
N ALA A 104 -1.07 -6.98 -3.55
CA ALA A 104 -0.71 -5.94 -4.49
C ALA A 104 -1.43 -4.63 -4.18
N ASP A 105 -0.68 -3.55 -4.09
CA ASP A 105 -1.21 -2.21 -3.90
C ASP A 105 -1.17 -1.46 -5.23
N VAL A 106 -2.34 -1.02 -5.71
CA VAL A 106 -2.48 -0.27 -6.96
C VAL A 106 -2.74 1.19 -6.65
N TYR A 107 -1.76 2.02 -6.98
CA TYR A 107 -1.80 3.46 -6.88
C TYR A 107 -2.25 4.07 -8.21
N THR A 108 -3.30 4.88 -8.18
CA THR A 108 -3.73 5.68 -9.33
C THR A 108 -3.18 7.09 -9.20
N ILE A 109 -2.53 7.55 -10.26
CA ILE A 109 -1.85 8.85 -10.35
C ILE A 109 -2.64 9.78 -11.24
N GLN A 110 -2.77 11.02 -10.80
CA GLN A 110 -3.29 12.12 -11.60
C GLN A 110 -2.46 13.37 -11.31
N GLU A 111 -2.03 14.05 -12.37
CA GLU A 111 -1.23 15.29 -12.26
C GLU A 111 0.03 15.16 -11.38
N GLY A 112 0.63 13.97 -11.36
CA GLY A 112 1.83 13.67 -10.57
C GLY A 112 1.58 13.32 -9.10
N LYS A 113 0.31 13.23 -8.68
CA LYS A 113 -0.10 12.90 -7.31
C LYS A 113 -0.86 11.58 -7.24
N VAL A 114 -0.73 10.88 -6.14
CA VAL A 114 -1.56 9.70 -5.84
C VAL A 114 -2.95 10.17 -5.42
N VAL A 115 -3.96 9.87 -6.25
CA VAL A 115 -5.36 10.21 -5.97
C VAL A 115 -6.15 9.03 -5.40
N GLN A 116 -5.66 7.81 -5.60
CA GLN A 116 -6.29 6.62 -5.04
C GLN A 116 -5.24 5.53 -4.80
N MET A 117 -5.38 4.81 -3.70
CA MET A 117 -4.70 3.55 -3.41
C MET A 117 -5.78 2.47 -3.24
N GLN A 118 -5.61 1.34 -3.92
CA GLN A 118 -6.44 0.15 -3.76
C GLN A 118 -5.55 -1.05 -3.48
N ALA A 119 -5.69 -1.65 -2.31
CA ALA A 119 -5.05 -2.92 -1.99
C ALA A 119 -5.88 -4.09 -2.54
N TYR A 120 -5.19 -5.10 -3.03
CA TYR A 120 -5.72 -6.36 -3.52
C TYR A 120 -5.11 -7.51 -2.72
N ALA A 121 -5.95 -8.36 -2.15
CA ALA A 121 -5.51 -9.56 -1.45
C ALA A 121 -4.91 -10.59 -2.42
N ASP A 122 -5.30 -10.55 -3.69
CA ASP A 122 -4.78 -11.41 -4.74
C ASP A 122 -4.03 -10.59 -5.83
N PRO A 123 -2.75 -10.90 -6.08
CA PRO A 123 -1.95 -10.25 -7.12
C PRO A 123 -2.52 -10.36 -8.55
N LEU A 124 -3.27 -11.42 -8.86
CA LEU A 124 -3.88 -11.59 -10.17
C LEU A 124 -5.00 -10.57 -10.38
N GLU A 125 -5.82 -10.32 -9.35
CA GLU A 125 -6.85 -9.28 -9.39
C GLU A 125 -6.26 -7.89 -9.65
N ALA A 126 -5.11 -7.58 -9.04
CA ALA A 126 -4.40 -6.33 -9.31
C ALA A 126 -3.91 -6.25 -10.76
N ARG A 127 -3.37 -7.34 -11.32
CA ARG A 127 -2.96 -7.39 -12.73
C ARG A 127 -4.15 -7.18 -13.68
N GLN A 128 -5.28 -7.80 -13.39
CA GLN A 128 -6.52 -7.59 -14.14
C GLN A 128 -7.00 -6.13 -14.05
N ALA A 129 -6.89 -5.50 -12.87
CA ALA A 129 -7.24 -4.09 -12.67
C ALA A 129 -6.32 -3.12 -13.45
N LEU A 130 -5.09 -3.56 -13.78
CA LEU A 130 -4.17 -2.84 -14.66
C LEU A 130 -4.45 -3.10 -16.16
N GLY A 131 -5.39 -3.99 -16.49
CA GLY A 131 -5.65 -4.45 -17.86
C GLY A 131 -4.59 -5.43 -18.39
N LEU A 132 -3.77 -6.00 -17.50
CA LEU A 132 -2.79 -7.04 -17.81
C LEU A 132 -3.45 -8.42 -17.66
N SER A 133 -4.34 -8.77 -18.58
CA SER A 133 -4.89 -10.11 -18.66
C SER A 133 -3.84 -11.06 -19.25
N CYS A 134 -3.63 -12.25 -18.65
CA CYS A 134 -3.01 -13.35 -19.39
C CYS A 134 -3.94 -13.73 -20.55
N GLU A 135 -3.44 -13.61 -21.78
CA GLU A 135 -3.96 -14.36 -22.93
C GLU A 135 -3.51 -15.81 -22.89
#